data_AF-A0A0R3VW93-F1
#
_entry.id   AF-A0A0R3VW93-F1
#
_cell.length_a   1.000
_cell.length_b   1.000
_cell.length_c   1.000
_cell.angle_alpha   90.00
_cell.angle_beta   90.00
_cell.angle_gamma   90.00
#
_symmetry.space_group_name_H-M   'P 1'
#
loop_
_entity.id
_entity.type
_entity.pdbx_description
1 polymer ?
#
loop_
_entity_poly.entity_id
_entity_poly.type
_entity_poly.pdbx_seq_one_letter_code
_entity_poly.pdbx_strand_id
1 'polypeptide(L)'
;MSQIQRDLSQETKLLQKRLEKELIKKHELEDRIDVLLRDKLSATKTSAYVKKMATNVHDQSRELEAQAAVLENTLANDALEVARIRAETKVMEEQVQGLESEITKRAEDFASLQQKIKQANLTVQRKQNHIDALNRKLQHLLKDTGGVELGPLEIMRNHLIKSIAAKQEEISTLEQQWLREQTELMNRVKEKENLAEELSRQQVCLAVLNRKKLRLDSEINNIEKEKTRLNRDLVQLQNSMVRLNKRIFEQRSSGTALEQENRLAEEDFMRRIREKETQAVETEAQLEDAVREKEDLLAELLETERHILLWEKRVQLVNEARQAVDSASGLAELRAIRVEIHRMEARKAQIARQQEQLIQALEKSVQKRDSIITRNECAKSVKAKETLTKNTLLREIEDLRTKILDYKKAIGEFDEESERLEAESKRLESDLEAKYCACEAVRKRSVELTKQLQQLAEYRQKNLIELQMRQHASRYWEQVLAGRYRRICPTRQAARSERERQIGRMRSMLAVVDRLISEFPMVKHDLSVVRQILTEKLEKEENSDAMESQTDRTE
;
A
#
# COMPACT_ATOMS: atom_id res chain seq x y z
N MET A 1 -13.71 15.78 -86.52
CA MET A 1 -14.88 15.12 -85.93
C MET A 1 -14.49 14.05 -84.90
N SER A 2 -13.83 12.95 -85.27
CA SER A 2 -13.59 11.82 -84.34
C SER A 2 -12.63 12.10 -83.17
N GLN A 3 -11.60 12.95 -83.34
CA GLN A 3 -10.67 13.30 -82.26
C GLN A 3 -11.37 14.06 -81.12
N ILE A 4 -12.04 15.17 -81.46
CA ILE A 4 -12.79 16.03 -80.53
C ILE A 4 -13.82 15.24 -79.71
N GLN A 5 -14.51 14.26 -80.31
CA GLN A 5 -15.43 13.37 -79.58
C GLN A 5 -14.74 12.44 -78.58
N ARG A 6 -13.49 12.02 -78.82
CA ARG A 6 -12.71 11.24 -77.86
C ARG A 6 -12.23 12.10 -76.70
N ASP A 7 -11.76 13.31 -76.99
CA ASP A 7 -11.24 14.22 -75.97
C ASP A 7 -12.36 14.65 -75.01
N LEU A 8 -13.54 15.03 -75.54
CA LEU A 8 -14.77 15.24 -74.76
C LEU A 8 -15.21 13.99 -73.97
N SER A 9 -15.03 12.78 -74.52
CA SER A 9 -15.31 11.52 -73.81
C SER A 9 -14.33 11.24 -72.68
N GLN A 10 -13.07 11.69 -72.78
CA GLN A 10 -12.08 11.58 -71.71
C GLN A 10 -12.32 12.62 -70.62
N GLU A 11 -12.59 13.88 -70.98
CA GLU A 11 -12.94 14.93 -70.02
C GLU A 11 -14.19 14.58 -69.22
N THR A 12 -15.26 14.11 -69.87
CA THR A 12 -16.48 13.66 -69.18
C THR A 12 -16.23 12.50 -68.22
N LYS A 13 -15.38 11.53 -68.57
CA LYS A 13 -14.97 10.45 -67.65
C LYS A 13 -14.08 10.93 -66.49
N LEU A 14 -13.21 11.91 -66.71
CA LEU A 14 -12.40 12.53 -65.66
C LEU A 14 -13.26 13.36 -64.71
N LEU A 15 -14.25 14.08 -65.23
CA LEU A 15 -15.25 14.80 -64.45
C LEU A 15 -16.15 13.85 -63.65
N GLN A 16 -16.60 12.73 -64.24
CA GLN A 16 -17.31 11.68 -63.51
C GLN A 16 -16.48 11.11 -62.36
N LYS A 17 -15.21 10.74 -62.59
CA LYS A 17 -14.32 10.27 -61.50
C LYS A 17 -14.04 11.33 -60.44
N ARG A 18 -14.00 12.62 -60.80
CA ARG A 18 -13.91 13.72 -59.82
C ARG A 18 -15.20 13.84 -59.01
N LEU A 19 -16.35 13.79 -59.66
CA LEU A 19 -17.65 13.84 -59.01
C LEU A 19 -17.86 12.65 -58.06
N GLU A 20 -17.49 11.43 -58.47
CA GLU A 20 -17.50 10.24 -57.61
C GLU A 20 -16.62 10.43 -56.37
N LYS A 21 -15.39 10.97 -56.53
CA LYS A 21 -14.51 11.25 -55.38
C LYS A 21 -15.08 12.31 -54.43
N GLU A 22 -15.67 13.39 -54.95
CA GLU A 22 -16.32 14.40 -54.11
C GLU A 22 -17.62 13.87 -53.47
N LEU A 23 -18.35 12.96 -54.13
CA LEU A 23 -19.49 12.26 -53.55
C LEU A 23 -19.05 11.32 -52.42
N ILE A 24 -17.96 10.57 -52.56
CA ILE A 24 -17.42 9.72 -51.49
C ILE A 24 -17.03 10.59 -50.29
N LYS A 25 -16.25 11.66 -50.48
CA LYS A 25 -15.93 12.62 -49.41
C LYS A 25 -17.17 13.22 -48.76
N LYS A 26 -18.22 13.52 -49.54
CA LYS A 26 -19.50 14.01 -49.01
C LYS A 26 -20.13 12.99 -48.08
N HIS A 27 -20.20 11.72 -48.46
CA HIS A 27 -20.74 10.66 -47.60
C HIS A 27 -19.87 10.45 -46.35
N GLU A 28 -18.54 10.44 -46.47
CA GLU A 28 -17.62 10.38 -45.32
C GLU A 28 -17.81 11.54 -44.34
N LEU A 29 -18.08 12.75 -44.85
CA LEU A 29 -18.40 13.92 -44.01
C LEU A 29 -19.79 13.83 -43.40
N GLU A 30 -20.80 13.35 -44.14
CA GLU A 30 -22.15 13.11 -43.63
C GLU A 30 -22.14 12.06 -42.50
N ASP A 31 -21.50 10.90 -42.70
CA ASP A 31 -21.30 9.87 -41.68
C ASP A 31 -20.59 10.42 -40.43
N ARG A 32 -19.57 11.27 -40.61
CA ARG A 32 -18.83 11.87 -39.51
C ARG A 32 -19.63 12.93 -38.76
N ILE A 33 -20.49 13.69 -39.44
CA ILE A 33 -21.47 14.58 -38.82
C ILE A 33 -22.48 13.76 -38.00
N ASP A 34 -22.95 12.64 -38.56
CA ASP A 34 -23.91 11.75 -37.92
C ASP A 34 -23.37 11.13 -36.62
N VAL A 35 -22.11 10.66 -36.62
CA VAL A 35 -21.42 10.19 -35.40
C VAL A 35 -21.32 11.31 -34.37
N LEU A 36 -20.85 12.50 -34.76
CA LEU A 36 -20.74 13.65 -33.85
C LEU A 36 -22.09 14.11 -33.27
N LEU A 37 -23.19 13.98 -34.03
CA LEU A 37 -24.54 14.26 -33.55
C LEU A 37 -25.01 13.20 -32.54
N ARG A 38 -24.77 11.92 -32.80
CA ARG A 38 -25.06 10.83 -31.85
C ARG A 38 -24.28 10.99 -30.54
N ASP A 39 -23.00 11.35 -30.63
CA ASP A 39 -22.15 11.59 -29.46
C ASP A 39 -22.65 12.80 -28.64
N LYS A 40 -23.03 13.91 -29.28
CA LYS A 40 -23.65 15.05 -28.59
C LYS A 40 -25.01 14.73 -27.97
N LEU A 41 -25.83 13.90 -28.62
CA LEU A 41 -27.09 13.40 -28.05
C LEU A 41 -26.87 12.46 -26.86
N SER A 42 -25.81 11.64 -26.91
CA SER A 42 -25.39 10.80 -25.79
C SER A 42 -24.88 11.65 -24.62
N ALA A 43 -23.98 12.59 -24.88
CA ALA A 43 -23.42 13.50 -23.87
C ALA A 43 -24.49 14.37 -23.20
N THR A 44 -25.49 14.87 -23.95
CA THR A 44 -26.61 15.64 -23.38
C THR A 44 -27.55 14.79 -22.52
N LYS A 45 -27.84 13.54 -22.93
CA LYS A 45 -28.58 12.58 -22.08
C LYS A 45 -27.82 12.25 -20.80
N THR A 46 -26.52 11.98 -20.89
CA THR A 46 -25.65 11.70 -19.73
C THR A 46 -25.58 12.90 -18.80
N SER A 47 -25.40 14.12 -19.33
CA SER A 47 -25.42 15.37 -18.56
C SER A 47 -26.76 15.59 -17.85
N ALA A 48 -27.90 15.35 -18.52
CA ALA A 48 -29.23 15.43 -17.92
C ALA A 48 -29.44 14.40 -16.80
N TYR A 49 -28.90 13.17 -16.95
CA TYR A 49 -28.94 12.14 -15.92
C TYR A 49 -28.07 12.51 -14.70
N VAL A 50 -26.83 12.94 -14.93
CA VAL A 50 -25.93 13.44 -13.87
C VAL A 50 -26.56 14.61 -13.13
N LYS A 51 -27.19 15.56 -13.83
CA LYS A 51 -27.91 16.68 -13.21
C LYS A 51 -29.07 16.22 -12.33
N LYS A 52 -29.85 15.21 -12.75
CA LYS A 52 -30.92 14.61 -11.92
C LYS A 52 -30.37 13.87 -10.70
N MET A 53 -29.25 13.16 -10.82
CA MET A 53 -28.59 12.54 -9.67
C MET A 53 -28.07 13.60 -8.69
N ALA A 54 -27.46 14.68 -9.20
CA ALA A 54 -26.99 15.79 -8.37
C ALA A 54 -28.12 16.52 -7.64
N THR A 55 -29.27 16.77 -8.28
CA THR A 55 -30.44 17.34 -7.59
C THR A 55 -30.95 16.40 -6.50
N ASN A 56 -31.09 15.11 -6.78
CA ASN A 56 -31.54 14.14 -5.78
C ASN A 56 -30.60 14.07 -4.56
N VAL A 57 -29.28 14.13 -4.77
CA VAL A 57 -28.30 14.17 -3.66
C VAL A 57 -28.38 15.48 -2.88
N HIS A 58 -28.58 16.62 -3.55
CA HIS A 58 -28.79 17.90 -2.84
C HIS A 58 -30.09 17.94 -2.04
N ASP A 59 -31.19 17.38 -2.56
CA ASP A 59 -32.46 17.31 -1.86
C ASP A 59 -32.35 16.35 -0.65
N GLN A 60 -31.65 15.22 -0.79
CA GLN A 60 -31.31 14.34 0.34
C GLN A 60 -30.40 15.01 1.38
N SER A 61 -29.41 15.81 0.97
CA SER A 61 -28.57 16.59 1.88
C SER A 61 -29.39 17.57 2.71
N ARG A 62 -30.28 18.32 2.04
CA ARG A 62 -31.19 19.29 2.69
C ARG A 62 -32.17 18.63 3.65
N GLU A 63 -32.71 17.47 3.30
CA GLU A 63 -33.58 16.70 4.18
C GLU A 63 -32.82 16.21 5.43
N LEU A 64 -31.59 15.71 5.27
CA LEU A 64 -30.74 15.32 6.41
C LEU A 64 -30.31 16.52 7.26
N GLU A 65 -30.02 17.67 6.66
CA GLU A 65 -29.74 18.93 7.37
C GLU A 65 -30.96 19.42 8.16
N ALA A 66 -32.17 19.33 7.59
CA ALA A 66 -33.42 19.67 8.27
C ALA A 66 -33.70 18.71 9.44
N GLN A 67 -33.50 17.41 9.25
CA GLN A 67 -33.63 16.41 10.30
C GLN A 67 -32.60 16.63 11.42
N ALA A 68 -31.36 16.98 11.10
CA ALA A 68 -30.33 17.33 12.07
C ALA A 68 -30.75 18.57 12.91
N ALA A 69 -31.24 19.63 12.28
CA ALA A 69 -31.73 20.83 12.97
C ALA A 69 -32.93 20.53 13.90
N VAL A 70 -33.84 19.65 13.49
CA VAL A 70 -34.95 19.17 14.35
C VAL A 70 -34.42 18.38 15.54
N LEU A 71 -33.46 17.46 15.31
CA LEU A 71 -32.86 16.66 16.38
C LEU A 71 -32.09 17.51 17.39
N GLU A 72 -31.32 18.50 16.93
CA GLU A 72 -30.65 19.48 17.78
C GLU A 72 -31.65 20.28 18.62
N ASN A 73 -32.78 20.69 18.04
CA ASN A 73 -33.84 21.38 18.79
C ASN A 73 -34.47 20.47 19.86
N THR A 74 -34.80 19.21 19.53
CA THR A 74 -35.31 18.26 20.53
C THR A 74 -34.30 18.00 21.64
N LEU A 75 -33.01 17.84 21.32
CA LEU A 75 -31.96 17.61 22.31
C LEU A 75 -31.75 18.83 23.23
N ALA A 76 -31.90 20.04 22.70
CA ALA A 76 -31.89 21.28 23.50
C ALA A 76 -33.11 21.36 24.44
N ASN A 77 -34.30 20.97 23.99
CA ASN A 77 -35.51 20.92 24.83
C ASN A 77 -35.40 19.85 25.93
N ASP A 78 -34.95 18.64 25.60
CA ASP A 78 -34.71 17.56 26.56
C ASP A 78 -33.67 17.99 27.62
N ALA A 79 -32.61 18.69 27.20
CA ALA A 79 -31.60 19.22 28.13
C ALA A 79 -32.18 20.28 29.09
N LEU A 80 -33.10 21.13 28.62
CA LEU A 80 -33.83 22.08 29.46
C LEU A 80 -34.78 21.38 30.42
N GLU A 81 -35.49 20.34 29.99
CA GLU A 81 -36.37 19.55 30.86
C GLU A 81 -35.58 18.80 31.94
N VAL A 82 -34.44 18.19 31.59
CA VAL A 82 -33.52 17.58 32.56
C VAL A 82 -32.98 18.61 33.55
N ALA A 83 -32.62 19.82 33.10
CA ALA A 83 -32.18 20.90 33.99
C ALA A 83 -33.29 21.35 34.94
N ARG A 84 -34.54 21.45 34.44
CA ARG A 84 -35.72 21.78 35.24
C ARG A 84 -36.00 20.71 36.30
N ILE A 85 -36.05 19.43 35.92
CA ILE A 85 -36.29 18.32 36.86
C ILE A 85 -35.20 18.27 37.93
N ARG A 86 -33.94 18.53 37.59
CA ARG A 86 -32.84 18.65 38.58
C ARG A 86 -33.04 19.81 39.55
N ALA A 87 -33.51 20.97 39.08
CA ALA A 87 -33.81 22.10 39.95
C ALA A 87 -35.00 21.80 40.89
N GLU A 88 -36.08 21.19 40.37
CA GLU A 88 -37.22 20.74 41.17
C GLU A 88 -36.81 19.69 42.21
N THR A 89 -35.96 18.73 41.84
CA THR A 89 -35.40 17.71 42.75
C THR A 89 -34.60 18.35 43.89
N LYS A 90 -33.73 19.32 43.57
CA LYS A 90 -32.91 20.01 44.58
C LYS A 90 -33.78 20.78 45.58
N VAL A 91 -34.85 21.43 45.14
CA VAL A 91 -35.80 22.12 46.03
C VAL A 91 -36.49 21.13 46.97
N MET A 92 -36.86 19.93 46.48
CA MET A 92 -37.41 18.87 47.33
C MET A 92 -36.40 18.34 48.35
N GLU A 93 -35.13 18.17 47.97
CA GLU A 93 -34.04 17.78 48.89
C GLU A 93 -33.85 18.83 50.01
N GLU A 94 -33.83 20.11 49.66
CA GLU A 94 -33.75 21.23 50.62
C GLU A 94 -34.96 21.26 51.58
N GLN A 95 -36.17 20.96 51.08
CA GLN A 95 -37.37 20.83 51.92
C GLN A 95 -37.30 19.64 52.89
N VAL A 96 -36.81 18.48 52.43
CA VAL A 96 -36.63 17.29 53.28
C VAL A 96 -35.63 17.57 54.40
N GLN A 97 -34.47 18.17 54.09
CA GLN A 97 -33.49 18.57 55.10
C GLN A 97 -34.06 19.58 56.10
N GLY A 98 -34.89 20.52 55.63
CA GLY A 98 -35.65 21.44 56.47
C GLY A 98 -36.52 20.71 57.50
N LEU A 99 -37.35 19.77 57.04
CA LEU A 99 -38.24 18.97 57.89
C LEU A 99 -37.47 18.07 58.86
N GLU A 100 -36.36 17.45 58.43
CA GLU A 100 -35.49 16.69 59.33
C GLU A 100 -34.91 17.57 60.45
N SER A 101 -34.54 18.82 60.13
CA SER A 101 -34.07 19.80 61.12
C SER A 101 -35.16 20.27 62.10
N GLU A 102 -36.44 20.22 61.71
CA GLU A 102 -37.57 20.50 62.60
C GLU A 102 -37.90 19.30 63.50
N ILE A 103 -37.82 18.08 62.96
CA ILE A 103 -38.04 16.83 63.71
C ILE A 103 -36.99 16.70 64.83
N THR A 104 -35.71 16.98 64.55
CA THR A 104 -34.65 16.93 65.57
C THR A 104 -34.87 17.96 66.67
N LYS A 105 -35.16 19.22 66.34
CA LYS A 105 -35.51 20.26 67.34
C LYS A 105 -36.71 19.87 68.21
N ARG A 106 -37.78 19.35 67.59
CA ARG A 106 -38.97 18.88 68.34
C ARG A 106 -38.65 17.70 69.25
N ALA A 107 -37.73 16.82 68.87
CA ALA A 107 -37.27 15.71 69.71
C ALA A 107 -36.46 16.20 70.93
N GLU A 108 -35.61 17.22 70.75
CA GLU A 108 -34.89 17.89 71.84
C GLU A 108 -35.85 18.60 72.82
N ASP A 109 -36.81 19.37 72.30
CA ASP A 109 -37.86 20.02 73.10
C ASP A 109 -38.66 18.98 73.90
N PHE A 110 -39.08 17.89 73.26
CA PHE A 110 -39.81 16.80 73.89
C PHE A 110 -39.00 16.11 75.01
N ALA A 111 -37.70 15.87 74.79
CA ALA A 111 -36.81 15.35 75.82
C ALA A 111 -36.71 16.30 77.02
N SER A 112 -36.62 17.62 76.78
CA SER A 112 -36.61 18.64 77.85
C SER A 112 -37.92 18.67 78.65
N LEU A 113 -39.07 18.52 77.97
CA LEU A 113 -40.39 18.47 78.61
C LEU A 113 -40.57 17.19 79.42
N GLN A 114 -40.13 16.03 78.90
CA GLN A 114 -40.11 14.79 79.67
C GLN A 114 -39.25 14.90 80.94
N GLN A 115 -38.10 15.58 80.87
CA GLN A 115 -37.24 15.81 82.03
C GLN A 115 -37.93 16.69 83.08
N LYS A 116 -38.60 17.78 82.66
CA LYS A 116 -39.39 18.65 83.53
C LYS A 116 -40.56 17.88 84.19
N ILE A 117 -41.27 17.04 83.45
CA ILE A 117 -42.34 16.17 83.99
C ILE A 117 -41.79 15.20 85.04
N LYS A 118 -40.64 14.56 84.80
CA LYS A 118 -39.98 13.68 85.78
C LYS A 118 -39.63 14.44 87.08
N GLN A 119 -39.10 15.66 86.98
CA GLN A 119 -38.81 16.51 88.14
C GLN A 119 -40.07 16.95 88.90
N ALA A 120 -41.14 17.31 88.18
CA ALA A 120 -42.43 17.65 88.77
C ALA A 120 -43.02 16.46 89.55
N ASN A 121 -43.03 15.27 88.96
CA ASN A 121 -43.52 14.04 89.61
C ASN A 121 -42.75 13.70 90.89
N LEU A 122 -41.42 13.81 90.89
CA LEU A 122 -40.60 13.65 92.11
C LEU A 122 -40.96 14.67 93.20
N THR A 123 -41.32 15.90 92.81
CA THR A 123 -41.74 16.96 93.74
C THR A 123 -43.13 16.69 94.31
N VAL A 124 -44.07 16.22 93.48
CA VAL A 124 -45.42 15.79 93.91
C VAL A 124 -45.32 14.63 94.88
N GLN A 125 -44.52 13.60 94.58
CA GLN A 125 -44.32 12.45 95.46
C GLN A 125 -43.78 12.84 96.84
N ARG A 126 -42.82 13.78 96.90
CA ARG A 126 -42.32 14.34 98.17
C ARG A 126 -43.39 15.08 98.97
N LYS A 127 -44.27 15.85 98.29
CA LYS A 127 -45.40 16.53 98.95
C LYS A 127 -46.47 15.55 99.43
N GLN A 128 -46.77 14.51 98.66
CA GLN A 128 -47.73 13.47 99.06
C GLN A 128 -47.27 12.74 100.34
N ASN A 129 -46.00 12.31 100.38
CA ASN A 129 -45.42 11.69 101.58
C ASN A 129 -45.52 12.59 102.84
N HIS A 130 -45.49 13.92 102.67
CA HIS A 130 -45.65 14.87 103.77
C HIS A 130 -47.11 14.99 104.24
N ILE A 131 -48.07 15.00 103.30
CA ILE A 131 -49.51 14.96 103.59
C ILE A 131 -49.85 13.67 104.35
N ASP A 132 -49.35 12.52 103.90
CA ASP A 132 -49.58 11.24 104.54
C ASP A 132 -49.03 11.20 105.98
N ALA A 133 -47.88 11.85 106.23
CA ALA A 133 -47.30 11.98 107.57
C ALA A 133 -48.15 12.88 108.50
N LEU A 134 -48.76 13.94 107.97
CA LEU A 134 -49.69 14.80 108.73
C LEU A 134 -51.02 14.08 109.01
N ASN A 135 -51.56 13.36 108.03
CA ASN A 135 -52.78 12.56 108.20
C ASN A 135 -52.62 11.46 109.25
N ARG A 136 -51.44 10.81 109.34
CA ARG A 136 -51.13 9.86 110.42
C ARG A 136 -51.14 10.52 111.80
N LYS A 137 -50.59 11.73 111.94
CA LYS A 137 -50.63 12.49 113.22
C LYS A 137 -52.07 12.86 113.60
N LEU A 138 -52.90 13.23 112.63
CA LEU A 138 -54.31 13.56 112.85
C LEU A 138 -55.13 12.33 113.26
N GLN A 139 -54.87 11.17 112.64
CA GLN A 139 -55.47 9.89 113.04
C GLN A 139 -55.00 9.39 114.42
N HIS A 140 -53.77 9.71 114.85
CA HIS A 140 -53.33 9.44 116.23
C HIS A 140 -54.12 10.28 117.24
N LEU A 141 -54.20 11.59 117.04
CA LEU A 141 -54.96 12.48 117.94
C LEU A 141 -56.45 12.10 118.05
N LEU A 142 -57.06 11.55 116.99
CA LEU A 142 -58.44 11.03 117.01
C LEU A 142 -58.59 9.66 117.70
N LYS A 143 -57.51 8.87 117.82
CA LYS A 143 -57.50 7.61 118.57
C LYS A 143 -57.22 7.82 120.06
N ASP A 144 -56.41 8.81 120.39
CA ASP A 144 -56.02 9.12 121.76
C ASP A 144 -57.18 9.75 122.57
N THR A 145 -58.24 10.22 121.91
CA THR A 145 -59.53 10.63 122.52
C THR A 145 -60.54 9.48 122.69
N GLY A 146 -60.08 8.23 122.85
CA GLY A 146 -60.94 7.12 123.27
C GLY A 146 -61.51 7.34 124.69
N GLY A 147 -62.56 6.64 125.13
CA GLY A 147 -63.32 5.57 124.49
C GLY A 147 -64.33 4.99 125.50
N VAL A 148 -64.87 3.80 125.22
CA VAL A 148 -65.56 2.97 126.22
C VAL A 148 -64.80 1.64 126.31
N GLU A 149 -64.63 1.13 127.52
CA GLU A 149 -63.83 -0.07 127.78
C GLU A 149 -64.44 -1.32 127.14
N LEU A 150 -63.60 -2.12 126.47
CA LEU A 150 -63.98 -3.36 125.80
C LEU A 150 -63.39 -4.55 126.58
N GLY A 151 -64.23 -5.54 126.89
CA GLY A 151 -63.80 -6.69 127.68
C GLY A 151 -62.82 -7.61 126.93
N PRO A 152 -62.03 -8.47 127.61
CA PRO A 152 -61.01 -9.31 126.96
C PRO A 152 -61.51 -10.19 125.81
N LEU A 153 -62.75 -10.70 125.89
CA LEU A 153 -63.39 -11.47 124.82
C LEU A 153 -63.84 -10.60 123.63
N GLU A 154 -64.17 -9.34 123.87
CA GLU A 154 -64.45 -8.38 122.81
C GLU A 154 -63.16 -7.89 122.16
N ILE A 155 -62.07 -7.74 122.91
CA ILE A 155 -60.73 -7.52 122.36
C ILE A 155 -60.33 -8.67 121.43
N MET A 156 -60.53 -9.93 121.85
CA MET A 156 -60.24 -11.10 121.01
C MET A 156 -61.14 -11.18 119.77
N ARG A 157 -62.46 -10.92 119.92
CA ARG A 157 -63.41 -10.83 118.79
C ARG A 157 -63.00 -9.72 117.82
N ASN A 158 -62.68 -8.54 118.32
CA ASN A 158 -62.26 -7.39 117.52
C ASN A 158 -60.90 -7.62 116.87
N HIS A 159 -60.00 -8.38 117.49
CA HIS A 159 -58.74 -8.81 116.87
C HIS A 159 -58.98 -9.79 115.71
N LEU A 160 -59.86 -10.78 115.90
CA LEU A 160 -60.23 -11.70 114.82
C LEU A 160 -60.98 -11.00 113.68
N ILE A 161 -61.91 -10.07 113.98
CA ILE A 161 -62.60 -9.25 112.96
C ILE A 161 -61.58 -8.38 112.21
N LYS A 162 -60.62 -7.75 112.90
CA LYS A 162 -59.53 -6.98 112.26
C LYS A 162 -58.63 -7.87 111.40
N SER A 163 -58.34 -9.10 111.84
CA SER A 163 -57.54 -10.07 111.08
C SER A 163 -58.27 -10.54 109.82
N ILE A 164 -59.58 -10.82 109.92
CA ILE A 164 -60.44 -11.15 108.77
C ILE A 164 -60.53 -9.97 107.81
N ALA A 165 -60.73 -8.74 108.31
CA ALA A 165 -60.77 -7.55 107.48
C ALA A 165 -59.43 -7.29 106.76
N ALA A 166 -58.30 -7.44 107.46
CA ALA A 166 -56.97 -7.34 106.87
C ALA A 166 -56.74 -8.42 105.79
N LYS A 167 -57.19 -9.67 106.02
CA LYS A 167 -57.13 -10.72 105.00
C LYS A 167 -58.07 -10.48 103.82
N GLN A 168 -59.22 -9.86 104.03
CA GLN A 168 -60.11 -9.45 102.95
C GLN A 168 -59.49 -8.30 102.11
N GLU A 169 -58.82 -7.35 102.76
CA GLU A 169 -58.08 -6.29 102.09
C GLU A 169 -56.88 -6.84 101.30
N GLU A 170 -56.10 -7.76 101.88
CA GLU A 170 -55.04 -8.51 101.17
C GLU A 170 -55.61 -9.22 99.93
N ILE A 171 -56.71 -9.97 100.06
CA ILE A 171 -57.38 -10.64 98.94
C ILE A 171 -57.77 -9.63 97.86
N SER A 172 -58.44 -8.53 98.20
CA SER A 172 -58.83 -7.50 97.23
C SER A 172 -57.63 -6.78 96.57
N THR A 173 -56.50 -6.63 97.27
CA THR A 173 -55.27 -6.12 96.61
C THR A 173 -54.67 -7.13 95.64
N LEU A 174 -54.71 -8.44 95.97
CA LEU A 174 -54.26 -9.51 95.08
C LEU A 174 -55.17 -9.67 93.87
N GLU A 175 -56.49 -9.57 94.03
CA GLU A 175 -57.48 -9.54 92.94
C GLU A 175 -57.22 -8.35 92.00
N GLN A 176 -56.93 -7.16 92.53
CA GLN A 176 -56.56 -6.00 91.72
C GLN A 176 -55.22 -6.16 91.00
N GLN A 177 -54.21 -6.78 91.64
CA GLN A 177 -52.93 -7.08 91.00
C GLN A 177 -53.13 -8.10 89.87
N TRP A 178 -53.84 -9.19 90.14
CA TRP A 178 -54.18 -10.21 89.15
C TRP A 178 -54.96 -9.65 87.94
N LEU A 179 -55.95 -8.76 88.16
CA LEU A 179 -56.66 -8.10 87.06
C LEU A 179 -55.76 -7.17 86.24
N ARG A 180 -54.78 -6.48 86.86
CA ARG A 180 -53.79 -5.66 86.14
C ARG A 180 -52.85 -6.54 85.32
N GLU A 181 -52.33 -7.62 85.91
CA GLU A 181 -51.46 -8.58 85.22
C GLU A 181 -52.20 -9.29 84.07
N GLN A 182 -53.47 -9.65 84.25
CA GLN A 182 -54.31 -10.22 83.20
C GLN A 182 -54.58 -9.20 82.08
N THR A 183 -54.78 -7.92 82.42
CA THR A 183 -54.95 -6.84 81.42
C THR A 183 -53.65 -6.59 80.65
N GLU A 184 -52.49 -6.56 81.31
CA GLU A 184 -51.20 -6.47 80.63
C GLU A 184 -50.96 -7.70 79.75
N LEU A 185 -51.19 -8.91 80.26
CA LEU A 185 -51.06 -10.15 79.48
C LEU A 185 -51.95 -10.12 78.22
N MET A 186 -53.20 -9.69 78.34
CA MET A 186 -54.10 -9.52 77.18
C MET A 186 -53.53 -8.50 76.17
N ASN A 187 -52.95 -7.40 76.64
CA ASN A 187 -52.31 -6.42 75.75
C ASN A 187 -51.06 -6.99 75.08
N ARG A 188 -50.22 -7.76 75.80
CA ARG A 188 -49.07 -8.47 75.21
C ARG A 188 -49.47 -9.52 74.18
N VAL A 189 -50.59 -10.21 74.40
CA VAL A 189 -51.15 -11.16 73.41
C VAL A 189 -51.58 -10.42 72.15
N LYS A 190 -52.28 -9.29 72.26
CA LYS A 190 -52.66 -8.44 71.11
C LYS A 190 -51.45 -7.86 70.38
N GLU A 191 -50.44 -7.37 71.11
CA GLU A 191 -49.16 -6.91 70.54
C GLU A 191 -48.48 -8.03 69.73
N LYS A 192 -48.44 -9.25 70.28
CA LYS A 192 -47.89 -10.44 69.60
C LYS A 192 -48.68 -10.82 68.36
N GLU A 193 -50.01 -10.76 68.39
CA GLU A 193 -50.89 -11.04 67.25
C GLU A 193 -50.66 -10.02 66.12
N ASN A 194 -50.64 -8.72 66.43
CA ASN A 194 -50.33 -7.67 65.47
C ASN A 194 -48.95 -7.87 64.82
N LEU A 195 -47.90 -8.16 65.62
CA LEU A 195 -46.55 -8.43 65.12
C LEU A 195 -46.49 -9.69 64.24
N ALA A 196 -47.33 -10.70 64.50
CA ALA A 196 -47.43 -11.90 63.66
C ALA A 196 -48.10 -11.59 62.31
N GLU A 197 -49.12 -10.73 62.28
CA GLU A 197 -49.73 -10.25 61.04
C GLU A 197 -48.76 -9.39 60.21
N GLU A 198 -48.02 -8.48 60.85
CA GLU A 198 -46.97 -7.68 60.21
C GLU A 198 -45.86 -8.56 59.62
N LEU A 199 -45.39 -9.56 60.37
CA LEU A 199 -44.40 -10.53 59.90
C LEU A 199 -44.90 -11.32 58.69
N SER A 200 -46.14 -11.80 58.72
CA SER A 200 -46.79 -12.49 57.60
C SER A 200 -46.86 -11.59 56.35
N ARG A 201 -47.29 -10.33 56.52
CA ARG A 201 -47.31 -9.34 55.44
C ARG A 201 -45.91 -9.07 54.86
N GLN A 202 -44.90 -8.93 55.70
CA GLN A 202 -43.51 -8.75 55.26
C GLN A 202 -42.99 -9.97 54.50
N GLN A 203 -43.30 -11.20 54.93
CA GLN A 203 -42.94 -12.43 54.22
C GLN A 203 -43.55 -12.48 52.82
N VAL A 204 -44.83 -12.09 52.66
CA VAL A 204 -45.48 -11.99 51.34
C VAL A 204 -44.80 -10.93 50.47
N CYS A 205 -44.50 -9.74 51.01
CA CYS A 205 -43.77 -8.70 50.29
C CYS A 205 -42.39 -9.16 49.82
N LEU A 206 -41.63 -9.85 50.68
CA LEU A 206 -40.32 -10.43 50.34
C LEU A 206 -40.44 -11.50 49.25
N ALA A 207 -41.45 -12.38 49.30
CA ALA A 207 -41.70 -13.37 48.25
C ALA A 207 -41.99 -12.72 46.89
N VAL A 208 -42.80 -11.66 46.86
CA VAL A 208 -43.09 -10.88 45.63
C VAL A 208 -41.83 -10.19 45.10
N LEU A 209 -41.02 -9.57 45.96
CA LEU A 209 -39.77 -8.93 45.57
C LEU A 209 -38.74 -9.94 45.04
N ASN A 210 -38.60 -11.10 45.69
CA ASN A 210 -37.73 -12.18 45.21
C ASN A 210 -38.18 -12.71 43.84
N ARG A 211 -39.49 -12.87 43.60
CA ARG A 211 -40.01 -13.26 42.27
C ARG A 211 -39.75 -12.18 41.21
N LYS A 212 -39.90 -10.90 41.55
CA LYS A 212 -39.54 -9.78 40.65
C LYS A 212 -38.04 -9.78 40.32
N LYS A 213 -37.20 -9.97 41.34
CA LYS A 213 -35.73 -10.08 41.18
C LYS A 213 -35.36 -11.21 40.22
N LEU A 214 -35.85 -12.43 40.46
CA LEU A 214 -35.58 -13.58 39.58
C LEU A 214 -36.01 -13.34 38.12
N ARG A 215 -37.11 -12.60 37.90
CA ARG A 215 -37.53 -12.23 36.54
C ARG A 215 -36.54 -11.25 35.91
N LEU A 216 -36.17 -10.17 36.61
CA LEU A 216 -35.17 -9.20 36.14
C LEU A 216 -33.80 -9.85 35.90
N ASP A 217 -33.34 -10.72 36.80
CA ASP A 217 -32.11 -11.50 36.63
C ASP A 217 -32.18 -12.36 35.36
N SER A 218 -33.34 -12.95 35.03
CA SER A 218 -33.54 -13.72 33.80
C SER A 218 -33.56 -12.84 32.53
N GLU A 219 -34.17 -11.65 32.60
CA GLU A 219 -34.20 -10.66 31.52
C GLU A 219 -32.77 -10.14 31.22
N ILE A 220 -32.01 -9.79 32.26
CA ILE A 220 -30.58 -9.39 32.16
C ILE A 220 -29.75 -10.49 31.52
N ASN A 221 -29.87 -11.75 32.00
CA ASN A 221 -29.14 -12.88 31.42
C ASN A 221 -29.47 -13.12 29.94
N ASN A 222 -30.68 -12.80 29.49
CA ASN A 222 -31.05 -12.92 28.07
C ASN A 222 -30.43 -11.79 27.24
N ILE A 223 -30.49 -10.54 27.72
CA ILE A 223 -29.83 -9.40 27.08
C ILE A 223 -28.31 -9.61 27.01
N GLU A 224 -27.68 -10.17 28.04
CA GLU A 224 -26.26 -10.52 28.01
C GLU A 224 -25.94 -11.59 26.96
N LYS A 225 -26.76 -12.65 26.84
CA LYS A 225 -26.61 -13.66 25.77
C LYS A 225 -26.72 -13.03 24.39
N GLU A 226 -27.72 -12.19 24.16
CA GLU A 226 -27.92 -11.45 22.90
C GLU A 226 -26.73 -10.53 22.60
N LYS A 227 -26.24 -9.77 23.58
CA LYS A 227 -25.01 -8.98 23.46
C LYS A 227 -23.80 -9.83 23.07
N THR A 228 -23.62 -11.01 23.67
CA THR A 228 -22.52 -11.91 23.25
C THR A 228 -22.72 -12.47 21.84
N ARG A 229 -23.96 -12.69 21.40
CA ARG A 229 -24.26 -13.13 20.03
C ARG A 229 -23.94 -12.02 19.03
N LEU A 230 -24.48 -10.82 19.23
CA LEU A 230 -24.22 -9.66 18.39
C LEU A 230 -22.72 -9.32 18.32
N ASN A 231 -21.97 -9.46 19.42
CA ASN A 231 -20.52 -9.30 19.39
C ASN A 231 -19.80 -10.37 18.54
N ARG A 232 -20.26 -11.63 18.55
CA ARG A 232 -19.71 -12.67 17.66
C ARG A 232 -20.03 -12.36 16.20
N ASP A 233 -21.26 -11.96 15.91
CA ASP A 233 -21.73 -11.63 14.55
C ASP A 233 -20.97 -10.40 14.01
N LEU A 234 -20.75 -9.37 14.85
CA LEU A 234 -19.92 -8.20 14.54
C LEU A 234 -18.47 -8.58 14.21
N VAL A 235 -17.84 -9.45 15.01
CA VAL A 235 -16.48 -9.95 14.74
C VAL A 235 -16.44 -10.79 13.44
N GLN A 236 -17.48 -11.57 13.14
CA GLN A 236 -17.58 -12.28 11.87
C GLN A 236 -17.68 -11.33 10.66
N LEU A 237 -18.44 -10.24 10.79
CA LEU A 237 -18.56 -9.19 9.77
C LEU A 237 -17.27 -8.38 9.60
N GLN A 238 -16.55 -8.06 10.69
CA GLN A 238 -15.22 -7.45 10.60
C GLN A 238 -14.24 -8.38 9.86
N ASN A 239 -14.26 -9.69 10.17
CA ASN A 239 -13.43 -10.67 9.50
C ASN A 239 -13.83 -10.88 8.02
N SER A 240 -15.11 -10.78 7.65
CA SER A 240 -15.52 -10.81 6.24
C SER A 240 -15.08 -9.54 5.50
N MET A 241 -15.19 -8.36 6.13
CA MET A 241 -14.73 -7.08 5.58
C MET A 241 -13.21 -7.08 5.35
N VAL A 242 -12.40 -7.56 6.30
CA VAL A 242 -10.94 -7.69 6.13
C VAL A 242 -10.59 -8.64 4.97
N ARG A 243 -11.27 -9.79 4.85
CA ARG A 243 -11.08 -10.71 3.72
C ARG A 243 -11.47 -10.08 2.37
N LEU A 244 -12.56 -9.31 2.35
CA LEU A 244 -13.03 -8.63 1.14
C LEU A 244 -12.08 -7.50 0.74
N ASN A 245 -11.58 -6.70 1.70
CA ASN A 245 -10.55 -5.68 1.47
C ASN A 245 -9.24 -6.30 0.97
N LYS A 246 -8.84 -7.47 1.49
CA LYS A 246 -7.67 -8.21 0.98
C LYS A 246 -7.87 -8.62 -0.49
N ARG A 247 -9.04 -9.18 -0.85
CA ARG A 247 -9.38 -9.53 -2.23
C ARG A 247 -9.43 -8.31 -3.16
N ILE A 248 -9.95 -7.17 -2.69
CA ILE A 248 -9.93 -5.91 -3.46
C ILE A 248 -8.49 -5.46 -3.71
N PHE A 249 -7.61 -5.55 -2.71
CA PHE A 249 -6.19 -5.21 -2.88
C PHE A 249 -5.50 -6.16 -3.86
N GLU A 250 -5.69 -7.48 -3.70
CA GLU A 250 -5.15 -8.51 -4.60
C GLU A 250 -5.62 -8.28 -6.05
N GLN A 251 -6.92 -8.07 -6.26
CA GLN A 251 -7.50 -7.78 -7.58
C GLN A 251 -6.97 -6.47 -8.17
N ARG A 252 -6.82 -5.42 -7.35
CA ARG A 252 -6.26 -4.14 -7.79
C ARG A 252 -4.79 -4.27 -8.16
N SER A 253 -3.98 -5.00 -7.38
CA SER A 253 -2.58 -5.24 -7.69
C SER A 253 -2.40 -6.06 -8.97
N SER A 254 -3.25 -7.07 -9.17
CA SER A 254 -3.29 -7.87 -10.40
C SER A 254 -3.70 -7.02 -11.61
N GLY A 255 -4.71 -6.15 -11.45
CA GLY A 255 -5.11 -5.18 -12.47
C GLY A 255 -3.98 -4.23 -12.85
N THR A 256 -3.28 -3.64 -11.87
CA THR A 256 -2.13 -2.76 -12.16
C THR A 256 -0.95 -3.49 -12.79
N ALA A 257 -0.75 -4.78 -12.48
CA ALA A 257 0.29 -5.58 -13.13
C ALA A 257 -0.06 -5.86 -14.61
N LEU A 258 -1.31 -6.23 -14.91
CA LEU A 258 -1.80 -6.41 -16.28
C LEU A 258 -1.80 -5.10 -17.09
N GLU A 259 -2.11 -3.96 -16.47
CA GLU A 259 -1.96 -2.64 -17.10
C GLU A 259 -0.50 -2.31 -17.43
N GLN A 260 0.45 -2.67 -16.56
CA GLN A 260 1.88 -2.49 -16.81
C GLN A 260 2.38 -3.43 -17.91
N GLU A 261 1.99 -4.70 -17.88
CA GLU A 261 2.32 -5.70 -18.91
C GLU A 261 1.79 -5.27 -20.29
N ASN A 262 0.54 -4.80 -20.37
CA ASN A 262 -0.02 -4.26 -21.61
C ASN A 262 0.74 -3.03 -22.12
N ARG A 263 1.12 -2.08 -21.25
CA ARG A 263 1.93 -0.90 -21.66
C ARG A 263 3.30 -1.30 -22.19
N LEU A 264 3.97 -2.25 -21.55
CA LEU A 264 5.25 -2.78 -22.02
C LEU A 264 5.10 -3.49 -23.37
N ALA A 265 4.03 -4.27 -23.56
CA ALA A 265 3.71 -4.89 -24.84
C ALA A 265 3.40 -3.86 -25.93
N GLU A 266 2.65 -2.80 -25.63
CA GLU A 266 2.39 -1.67 -26.53
C GLU A 266 3.69 -0.95 -26.92
N GLU A 267 4.58 -0.66 -25.97
CA GLU A 267 5.91 -0.06 -26.22
C GLU A 267 6.78 -0.96 -27.10
N ASP A 268 6.78 -2.28 -26.86
CA ASP A 268 7.51 -3.27 -27.67
C ASP A 268 6.93 -3.40 -29.08
N PHE A 269 5.60 -3.37 -29.24
CA PHE A 269 4.96 -3.33 -30.57
C PHE A 269 5.31 -2.04 -31.31
N MET A 270 5.26 -0.89 -30.65
CA MET A 270 5.67 0.40 -31.23
C MET A 270 7.15 0.41 -31.62
N ARG A 271 8.04 -0.21 -30.84
CA ARG A 271 9.45 -0.36 -31.19
C ARG A 271 9.63 -1.24 -32.43
N ARG A 272 8.97 -2.40 -32.49
CA ARG A 272 9.00 -3.31 -33.66
C ARG A 272 8.42 -2.67 -34.92
N ILE A 273 7.38 -1.84 -34.80
CA ILE A 273 6.83 -1.07 -35.92
C ILE A 273 7.89 -0.11 -36.45
N ARG A 274 8.52 0.70 -35.58
CA ARG A 274 9.59 1.62 -35.98
C ARG A 274 10.80 0.92 -36.61
N GLU A 275 11.23 -0.22 -36.05
CA GLU A 275 12.30 -1.05 -36.62
C GLU A 275 11.94 -1.58 -38.02
N LYS A 276 10.66 -1.85 -38.27
CA LYS A 276 10.16 -2.28 -39.59
C LYS A 276 9.98 -1.11 -40.56
N GLU A 277 9.60 0.07 -40.07
CA GLU A 277 9.58 1.31 -40.85
C GLU A 277 10.99 1.71 -41.30
N THR A 278 12.00 1.66 -40.41
CA THR A 278 13.39 1.95 -40.79
C THR A 278 13.93 0.93 -41.78
N GLN A 279 13.66 -0.37 -41.57
CA GLN A 279 14.05 -1.42 -42.54
C GLN A 279 13.37 -1.22 -43.91
N ALA A 280 12.11 -0.78 -43.94
CA ALA A 280 11.42 -0.48 -45.19
C ALA A 280 12.11 0.68 -45.93
N VAL A 281 12.38 1.79 -45.24
CA VAL A 281 13.09 2.96 -45.81
C VAL A 281 14.49 2.58 -46.30
N GLU A 282 15.24 1.76 -45.56
CA GLU A 282 16.54 1.24 -46.00
C GLU A 282 16.43 0.41 -47.30
N THR A 283 15.41 -0.45 -47.41
CA THR A 283 15.18 -1.23 -48.64
C THR A 283 14.66 -0.40 -49.81
N GLU A 284 13.91 0.67 -49.55
CA GLU A 284 13.49 1.63 -50.57
C GLU A 284 14.68 2.42 -51.11
N ALA A 285 15.60 2.87 -50.24
CA ALA A 285 16.84 3.53 -50.67
C ALA A 285 17.73 2.60 -51.51
N GLN A 286 17.90 1.35 -51.10
CA GLN A 286 18.62 0.33 -51.90
C GLN A 286 17.97 0.08 -53.27
N LEU A 287 16.64 0.14 -53.34
CA LEU A 287 15.91 0.02 -54.60
C LEU A 287 16.11 1.25 -55.50
N GLU A 288 16.10 2.47 -54.93
CA GLU A 288 16.41 3.69 -55.68
C GLU A 288 17.82 3.66 -56.27
N ASP A 289 18.83 3.25 -55.48
CA ASP A 289 20.21 3.16 -55.95
C ASP A 289 20.36 2.11 -57.05
N ALA A 290 19.75 0.92 -56.90
CA ALA A 290 19.73 -0.09 -57.96
C ALA A 290 18.98 0.37 -59.24
N VAL A 291 17.99 1.26 -59.11
CA VAL A 291 17.31 1.89 -60.27
C VAL A 291 18.23 2.92 -60.94
N ARG A 292 18.97 3.72 -60.17
CA ARG A 292 19.98 4.66 -60.70
C ARG A 292 21.09 3.91 -61.45
N GLU A 293 21.69 2.90 -60.84
CA GLU A 293 22.72 2.05 -61.49
C GLU A 293 22.22 1.44 -62.80
N LYS A 294 20.95 0.98 -62.83
CA LYS A 294 20.32 0.46 -64.05
C LYS A 294 20.14 1.56 -65.12
N GLU A 295 19.75 2.78 -64.73
CA GLU A 295 19.61 3.90 -65.67
C GLU A 295 20.97 4.35 -66.23
N ASP A 296 22.01 4.40 -65.40
CA ASP A 296 23.39 4.68 -65.81
C ASP A 296 23.92 3.61 -66.77
N LEU A 297 23.76 2.32 -66.45
CA LEU A 297 24.13 1.21 -67.34
C LEU A 297 23.36 1.23 -68.67
N LEU A 298 22.10 1.68 -68.68
CA LEU A 298 21.34 1.88 -69.91
C LEU A 298 21.86 3.07 -70.73
N ALA A 299 22.30 4.14 -70.08
CA ALA A 299 22.94 5.27 -70.76
C ALA A 299 24.28 4.86 -71.38
N GLU A 300 25.14 4.16 -70.63
CA GLU A 300 26.39 3.57 -71.14
C GLU A 300 26.13 2.63 -72.33
N LEU A 301 25.13 1.75 -72.23
CA LEU A 301 24.77 0.85 -73.31
C LEU A 301 24.37 1.63 -74.59
N LEU A 302 23.53 2.66 -74.47
CA LEU A 302 23.17 3.53 -75.59
C LEU A 302 24.37 4.28 -76.19
N GLU A 303 25.37 4.65 -75.38
CA GLU A 303 26.63 5.21 -75.90
C GLU A 303 27.47 4.17 -76.64
N THR A 304 27.55 2.93 -76.14
CA THR A 304 28.23 1.85 -76.86
C THR A 304 27.54 1.50 -78.19
N GLU A 305 26.21 1.49 -78.24
CA GLU A 305 25.43 1.33 -79.48
C GLU A 305 25.73 2.45 -80.49
N ARG A 306 25.78 3.71 -80.03
CA ARG A 306 26.19 4.85 -80.88
C ARG A 306 27.62 4.69 -81.40
N HIS A 307 28.55 4.19 -80.58
CA HIS A 307 29.91 3.90 -81.00
C HIS A 307 29.97 2.77 -82.03
N ILE A 308 29.19 1.70 -81.86
CA ILE A 308 29.07 0.59 -82.83
C ILE A 308 28.56 1.14 -84.17
N LEU A 309 27.45 1.87 -84.18
CA LEU A 309 26.89 2.49 -85.40
C LEU A 309 27.88 3.44 -86.10
N LEU A 310 28.68 4.20 -85.35
CA LEU A 310 29.73 5.05 -85.90
C LEU A 310 30.85 4.22 -86.55
N TRP A 311 31.25 3.11 -85.94
CA TRP A 311 32.24 2.19 -86.50
C TRP A 311 31.73 1.45 -87.72
N GLU A 312 30.47 0.98 -87.71
CA GLU A 312 29.82 0.39 -88.89
C GLU A 312 29.80 1.36 -90.06
N LYS A 313 29.42 2.63 -89.83
CA LYS A 313 29.45 3.68 -90.85
C LYS A 313 30.87 3.97 -91.36
N ARG A 314 31.89 3.93 -90.49
CA ARG A 314 33.31 4.03 -90.92
C ARG A 314 33.72 2.85 -91.78
N VAL A 315 33.32 1.62 -91.43
CA VAL A 315 33.59 0.41 -92.22
C VAL A 315 32.87 0.47 -93.58
N GLN A 316 31.63 0.95 -93.63
CA GLN A 316 30.91 1.20 -94.88
C GLN A 316 31.68 2.20 -95.76
N LEU A 317 32.06 3.37 -95.24
CA LEU A 317 32.83 4.37 -95.98
C LEU A 317 34.20 3.85 -96.46
N VAL A 318 34.88 3.02 -95.68
CA VAL A 318 36.14 2.37 -96.10
C VAL A 318 35.88 1.35 -97.20
N ASN A 319 34.79 0.58 -97.15
CA ASN A 319 34.41 -0.35 -98.20
C ASN A 319 33.99 0.36 -99.50
N GLU A 320 33.23 1.46 -99.41
CA GLU A 320 32.88 2.31 -100.54
C GLU A 320 34.11 2.98 -101.15
N ALA A 321 34.99 3.57 -100.33
CA ALA A 321 36.24 4.15 -100.80
C ALA A 321 37.16 3.09 -101.44
N ARG A 322 37.22 1.88 -100.88
CA ARG A 322 37.91 0.76 -101.50
C ARG A 322 37.30 0.39 -102.85
N GLN A 323 35.98 0.26 -102.96
CA GLN A 323 35.31 -0.03 -104.23
C GLN A 323 35.52 1.09 -105.27
N ALA A 324 35.63 2.35 -104.83
CA ALA A 324 35.95 3.49 -105.69
C ALA A 324 37.42 3.47 -106.17
N VAL A 325 38.37 3.07 -105.32
CA VAL A 325 39.79 2.90 -105.69
C VAL A 325 40.03 1.67 -106.55
N ASP A 326 39.35 0.55 -106.25
CA ASP A 326 39.32 -0.68 -107.05
C ASP A 326 38.48 -0.52 -108.33
N SER A 327 37.90 0.67 -108.59
CA SER A 327 37.16 0.95 -109.82
C SER A 327 38.07 0.84 -111.06
N ALA A 328 37.50 0.38 -112.17
CA ALA A 328 38.27 0.00 -113.36
C ALA A 328 39.11 1.13 -113.98
N SER A 329 38.84 2.40 -113.62
CA SER A 329 39.61 3.59 -114.02
C SER A 329 41.08 3.50 -113.60
N GLY A 330 41.38 3.37 -112.31
CA GLY A 330 42.76 3.34 -111.81
C GLY A 330 43.53 2.10 -112.28
N LEU A 331 42.83 0.97 -112.45
CA LEU A 331 43.41 -0.25 -113.02
C LEU A 331 43.74 -0.13 -114.52
N ALA A 332 43.00 0.67 -115.28
CA ALA A 332 43.31 0.93 -116.69
C ALA A 332 44.58 1.78 -116.85
N GLU A 333 44.69 2.86 -116.08
CA GLU A 333 45.88 3.74 -116.08
C GLU A 333 47.13 3.00 -115.61
N LEU A 334 47.04 2.21 -114.52
CA LEU A 334 48.15 1.36 -114.05
C LEU A 334 48.53 0.22 -115.01
N ARG A 335 47.66 -0.16 -115.96
CA ARG A 335 48.02 -1.08 -117.06
C ARG A 335 48.72 -0.32 -118.18
N ALA A 336 48.22 0.85 -118.56
CA ALA A 336 48.85 1.70 -119.58
C ALA A 336 50.28 2.12 -119.18
N ILE A 337 50.49 2.56 -117.93
CA ILE A 337 51.82 2.88 -117.40
C ILE A 337 52.74 1.66 -117.41
N ARG A 338 52.24 0.46 -117.10
CA ARG A 338 53.04 -0.79 -117.17
C ARG A 338 53.47 -1.13 -118.59
N VAL A 339 52.60 -0.93 -119.57
CA VAL A 339 52.94 -1.13 -121.00
C VAL A 339 54.02 -0.14 -121.44
N GLU A 340 53.93 1.13 -121.04
CA GLU A 340 54.95 2.13 -121.38
C GLU A 340 56.27 1.91 -120.61
N ILE A 341 56.24 1.39 -119.37
CA ILE A 341 57.44 0.91 -118.67
C ILE A 341 58.10 -0.23 -119.45
N HIS A 342 57.36 -1.26 -119.87
CA HIS A 342 57.93 -2.33 -120.70
C HIS A 342 58.49 -1.82 -122.04
N ARG A 343 57.85 -0.82 -122.66
CA ARG A 343 58.38 -0.15 -123.86
C ARG A 343 59.69 0.59 -123.57
N MET A 344 59.79 1.27 -122.43
CA MET A 344 61.00 1.94 -121.97
C MET A 344 62.12 0.94 -121.61
N GLU A 345 61.78 -0.20 -121.01
CA GLU A 345 62.72 -1.30 -120.73
C GLU A 345 63.23 -1.94 -122.03
N ALA A 346 62.37 -2.17 -123.02
CA ALA A 346 62.77 -2.61 -124.35
C ALA A 346 63.69 -1.60 -125.05
N ARG A 347 63.40 -0.30 -124.92
CA ARG A 347 64.25 0.79 -125.44
C ARG A 347 65.61 0.84 -124.71
N LYS A 348 65.65 0.62 -123.40
CA LYS A 348 66.87 0.47 -122.62
C LYS A 348 67.68 -0.75 -123.09
N ALA A 349 67.04 -1.88 -123.36
CA ALA A 349 67.71 -3.07 -123.89
C ALA A 349 68.26 -2.86 -125.32
N GLN A 350 67.58 -2.06 -126.15
CA GLN A 350 68.09 -1.64 -127.46
C GLN A 350 69.33 -0.75 -127.33
N ILE A 351 69.31 0.23 -126.41
CA ILE A 351 70.47 1.10 -126.11
C ILE A 351 71.63 0.27 -125.56
N ALA A 352 71.38 -0.70 -124.69
CA ALA A 352 72.40 -1.62 -124.18
C ALA A 352 73.09 -2.40 -125.32
N ARG A 353 72.34 -2.92 -126.30
CA ARG A 353 72.91 -3.57 -127.50
C ARG A 353 73.76 -2.63 -128.36
N GLN A 354 73.40 -1.34 -128.45
CA GLN A 354 74.22 -0.33 -129.12
C GLN A 354 75.49 0.00 -128.32
N GLN A 355 75.43 -0.02 -126.99
CA GLN A 355 76.61 0.07 -126.14
C GLN A 355 77.52 -1.17 -126.30
N GLU A 356 76.98 -2.38 -126.41
CA GLU A 356 77.74 -3.62 -126.66
C GLU A 356 78.60 -3.53 -127.93
N GLN A 357 78.06 -2.95 -129.01
CA GLN A 357 78.77 -2.75 -130.27
C GLN A 357 79.89 -1.69 -130.16
N LEU A 358 79.69 -0.65 -129.34
CA LEU A 358 80.74 0.31 -128.97
C LEU A 358 81.79 -0.30 -128.04
N ILE A 359 81.39 -1.21 -127.16
CA ILE A 359 82.28 -1.94 -126.24
C ILE A 359 83.24 -2.85 -127.03
N GLN A 360 82.77 -3.59 -128.05
CA GLN A 360 83.68 -4.39 -128.90
C GLN A 360 84.71 -3.54 -129.68
N ALA A 361 84.39 -2.27 -129.98
CA ALA A 361 85.36 -1.33 -130.56
C ALA A 361 86.35 -0.77 -129.52
N LEU A 362 85.92 -0.63 -128.26
CA LEU A 362 86.74 -0.24 -127.12
C LEU A 362 87.63 -1.38 -126.59
N GLU A 363 87.19 -2.63 -126.64
CA GLU A 363 87.96 -3.80 -126.14
C GLU A 363 89.31 -3.95 -126.87
N LYS A 364 89.38 -3.57 -128.15
CA LYS A 364 90.65 -3.51 -128.91
C LYS A 364 91.59 -2.37 -128.52
N SER A 365 91.11 -1.33 -127.83
CA SER A 365 91.95 -0.20 -127.37
C SER A 365 92.23 -0.23 -125.86
N VAL A 366 91.35 -0.85 -125.07
CA VAL A 366 91.47 -1.03 -123.62
C VAL A 366 92.42 -2.17 -123.24
N GLN A 367 92.75 -3.09 -124.16
CA GLN A 367 93.78 -4.13 -123.94
C GLN A 367 95.21 -3.60 -123.70
N LYS A 368 95.43 -2.28 -123.78
CA LYS A 368 96.70 -1.59 -123.44
C LYS A 368 96.59 -0.56 -122.31
N ARG A 369 95.42 -0.43 -121.67
CA ARG A 369 95.23 0.48 -120.52
C ARG A 369 94.35 -0.16 -119.46
N ASP A 370 94.97 -0.36 -118.30
CA ASP A 370 94.25 -0.36 -117.02
C ASP A 370 93.26 -1.52 -116.88
N SER A 371 93.67 -2.76 -117.14
CA SER A 371 94.26 -3.62 -116.08
C SER A 371 94.84 -2.88 -114.85
N ILE A 372 94.03 -2.09 -114.15
CA ILE A 372 94.25 -1.59 -112.79
C ILE A 372 92.91 -1.01 -112.28
N ILE A 373 92.43 -1.57 -111.17
CA ILE A 373 91.29 -1.10 -110.36
C ILE A 373 89.90 -1.22 -111.02
N THR A 374 89.38 -2.45 -110.94
CA THR A 374 87.94 -2.71 -110.81
C THR A 374 87.51 -2.66 -109.33
N ARG A 375 86.19 -2.53 -109.07
CA ARG A 375 85.46 -2.79 -107.80
C ARG A 375 85.65 -1.80 -106.62
N ASN A 376 84.78 -1.64 -105.60
CA ASN A 376 83.35 -1.93 -105.27
C ASN A 376 83.04 -1.23 -103.89
N GLU A 377 81.83 -1.01 -103.32
CA GLU A 377 80.41 -1.12 -103.74
C GLU A 377 79.43 -0.31 -102.84
N CYS A 378 78.21 -0.09 -103.36
CA CYS A 378 76.88 -0.03 -102.75
C CYS A 378 76.63 -0.17 -101.20
N ALA A 379 75.85 0.78 -100.66
CA ALA A 379 74.44 0.64 -100.18
C ALA A 379 74.00 0.13 -98.76
N LYS A 380 73.29 1.05 -98.05
CA LYS A 380 71.90 0.96 -97.47
C LYS A 380 71.55 0.25 -96.12
N SER A 381 70.50 0.82 -95.48
CA SER A 381 69.38 0.18 -94.70
C SER A 381 69.47 0.21 -93.15
N VAL A 382 68.42 0.36 -92.28
CA VAL A 382 67.02 0.89 -92.30
C VAL A 382 66.53 1.12 -90.82
N LYS A 383 65.54 2.02 -90.62
CA LYS A 383 64.51 2.22 -89.54
C LYS A 383 64.30 1.14 -88.43
N ALA A 384 63.56 1.33 -87.31
CA ALA A 384 63.10 2.43 -86.42
C ALA A 384 62.05 1.84 -85.42
N LYS A 385 61.82 2.43 -84.22
CA LYS A 385 60.50 2.49 -83.53
C LYS A 385 60.53 3.31 -82.21
N GLU A 386 59.35 3.75 -81.77
CA GLU A 386 59.13 4.86 -80.83
C GLU A 386 58.87 4.47 -79.36
N THR A 387 58.84 5.49 -78.49
CA THR A 387 58.86 5.43 -77.02
C THR A 387 57.51 5.66 -76.34
N LEU A 388 57.27 4.98 -75.21
CA LEU A 388 56.19 5.29 -74.25
C LEU A 388 56.63 6.38 -73.24
N THR A 389 55.75 7.31 -72.87
CA THR A 389 56.14 8.63 -72.34
C THR A 389 56.15 8.77 -70.81
N LYS A 390 57.25 9.32 -70.29
CA LYS A 390 57.60 9.53 -68.86
C LYS A 390 56.60 10.32 -67.98
N ASN A 391 55.55 10.93 -68.56
CA ASN A 391 54.66 11.87 -67.86
C ASN A 391 53.48 11.24 -67.11
N THR A 392 53.09 9.99 -67.41
CA THR A 392 51.98 9.33 -66.70
C THR A 392 52.37 8.93 -65.28
N LEU A 393 53.53 8.28 -65.14
CA LEU A 393 54.09 7.84 -63.86
C LEU A 393 54.32 8.97 -62.84
N LEU A 394 54.51 10.21 -63.30
CA LEU A 394 54.69 11.36 -62.41
C LEU A 394 53.37 11.87 -61.80
N ARG A 395 52.22 11.61 -62.42
CA ARG A 395 50.90 11.92 -61.83
C ARG A 395 50.52 10.93 -60.75
N GLU A 396 50.68 9.64 -61.01
CA GLU A 396 50.37 8.56 -60.05
C GLU A 396 51.17 8.70 -58.74
N ILE A 397 52.42 9.18 -58.81
CA ILE A 397 53.25 9.46 -57.62
C ILE A 397 52.69 10.63 -56.79
N GLU A 398 52.15 11.67 -57.42
CA GLU A 398 51.61 12.84 -56.72
C GLU A 398 50.24 12.53 -56.10
N ASP A 399 49.39 11.75 -56.77
CA ASP A 399 48.11 11.25 -56.26
C ASP A 399 48.27 10.27 -55.07
N LEU A 400 49.40 9.57 -54.98
CA LEU A 400 49.74 8.76 -53.81
C LEU A 400 50.23 9.63 -52.63
N ARG A 401 50.89 10.76 -52.90
CA ARG A 401 51.36 11.69 -51.86
C ARG A 401 50.23 12.43 -51.18
N THR A 402 49.21 12.86 -51.92
CA THR A 402 48.00 13.48 -51.36
C THR A 402 47.25 12.50 -50.46
N LYS A 403 47.01 11.27 -50.93
CA LYS A 403 46.40 10.20 -50.12
C LYS A 403 47.18 9.92 -48.82
N ILE A 404 48.52 9.88 -48.86
CA ILE A 404 49.35 9.71 -47.66
C ILE A 404 49.18 10.90 -46.69
N LEU A 405 48.95 12.11 -47.18
CA LEU A 405 48.71 13.29 -46.35
C LEU A 405 47.32 13.23 -45.68
N ASP A 406 46.30 12.81 -46.42
CA ASP A 406 44.93 12.71 -45.92
C ASP A 406 44.79 11.56 -44.90
N TYR A 407 45.42 10.41 -45.14
CA TYR A 407 45.51 9.34 -44.12
C TYR A 407 46.24 9.79 -42.85
N LYS A 408 47.26 10.66 -42.94
CA LYS A 408 47.91 11.23 -41.75
C LYS A 408 47.02 12.16 -40.94
N LYS A 409 46.11 12.90 -41.59
CA LYS A 409 45.11 13.71 -40.89
C LYS A 409 44.07 12.82 -40.20
N ALA A 410 43.56 11.82 -40.91
CA ALA A 410 42.62 10.85 -40.34
C ALA A 410 43.21 10.12 -39.12
N ILE A 411 44.50 9.73 -39.17
CA ILE A 411 45.19 9.17 -38.00
C ILE A 411 45.19 10.14 -36.81
N GLY A 412 45.50 11.43 -37.02
CA GLY A 412 45.45 12.43 -35.95
C GLY A 412 44.04 12.66 -35.39
N GLU A 413 43.01 12.63 -36.24
CA GLU A 413 41.60 12.70 -35.82
C GLU A 413 41.20 11.48 -34.98
N PHE A 414 41.66 10.28 -35.34
CA PHE A 414 41.46 9.05 -34.55
C PHE A 414 42.26 9.03 -33.24
N ASP A 415 43.48 9.57 -33.22
CA ASP A 415 44.28 9.70 -32.00
C ASP A 415 43.59 10.67 -31.00
N GLU A 416 43.09 11.81 -31.47
CA GLU A 416 42.30 12.73 -30.64
C GLU A 416 40.99 12.12 -30.14
N GLU A 417 40.32 11.30 -30.96
CA GLU A 417 39.10 10.60 -30.55
C GLU A 417 39.41 9.49 -29.52
N SER A 418 40.53 8.79 -29.68
CA SER A 418 41.03 7.81 -28.71
C SER A 418 41.37 8.46 -27.36
N GLU A 419 42.06 9.61 -27.35
CA GLU A 419 42.33 10.36 -26.12
C GLU A 419 41.05 10.85 -25.43
N ARG A 420 40.05 11.31 -26.21
CA ARG A 420 38.73 11.69 -25.68
C ARG A 420 38.01 10.50 -25.05
N LEU A 421 37.96 9.36 -25.74
CA LEU A 421 37.33 8.13 -25.24
C LEU A 421 38.04 7.57 -23.99
N GLU A 422 39.37 7.65 -23.92
CA GLU A 422 40.11 7.30 -22.71
C GLU A 422 39.78 8.21 -21.52
N ALA A 423 39.63 9.52 -21.76
CA ALA A 423 39.27 10.48 -20.72
C ALA A 423 37.83 10.24 -20.22
N GLU A 424 36.90 9.90 -21.12
CA GLU A 424 35.54 9.50 -20.76
C GLU A 424 35.49 8.16 -20.01
N SER A 425 36.28 7.15 -20.39
CA SER A 425 36.38 5.87 -19.66
C SER A 425 36.85 6.10 -18.22
N LYS A 426 37.95 6.83 -18.02
CA LYS A 426 38.50 7.17 -16.69
C LYS A 426 37.50 7.95 -15.83
N ARG A 427 36.70 8.83 -16.45
CA ARG A 427 35.63 9.55 -15.76
C ARG A 427 34.48 8.61 -15.35
N LEU A 428 34.03 7.75 -16.26
CA LEU A 428 32.96 6.78 -16.00
C LEU A 428 33.36 5.75 -14.94
N GLU A 429 34.62 5.33 -14.92
CA GLU A 429 35.22 4.48 -13.88
C GLU A 429 35.16 5.19 -12.51
N SER A 430 35.61 6.45 -12.42
CA SER A 430 35.55 7.23 -11.18
C SER A 430 34.10 7.49 -10.71
N ASP A 431 33.18 7.77 -11.63
CA ASP A 431 31.76 7.92 -11.31
C ASP A 431 31.17 6.59 -10.82
N LEU A 432 31.53 5.46 -11.44
CA LEU A 432 31.09 4.12 -11.04
C LEU A 432 31.60 3.73 -9.64
N GLU A 433 32.88 3.98 -9.33
CA GLU A 433 33.44 3.78 -7.99
C GLU A 433 32.73 4.62 -6.93
N ALA A 434 32.42 5.89 -7.23
CA ALA A 434 31.66 6.76 -6.34
C ALA A 434 30.24 6.23 -6.10
N LYS A 435 29.56 5.71 -7.13
CA LYS A 435 28.26 5.04 -6.98
C LYS A 435 28.37 3.75 -6.16
N TYR A 436 29.39 2.92 -6.36
CA TYR A 436 29.62 1.73 -5.53
C TYR A 436 29.82 2.08 -4.06
N CYS A 437 30.64 3.10 -3.76
CA CYS A 437 30.85 3.58 -2.39
C CYS A 437 29.55 4.09 -1.74
N ALA A 438 28.72 4.82 -2.50
CA ALA A 438 27.41 5.27 -2.03
C ALA A 438 26.45 4.09 -1.75
N CYS A 439 26.40 3.10 -2.64
CA CYS A 439 25.61 1.88 -2.45
C CYS A 439 26.07 1.06 -1.23
N GLU A 440 27.38 0.91 -1.02
CA GLU A 440 28.00 0.31 0.16
C GLU A 440 27.58 1.04 1.46
N ALA A 441 27.60 2.37 1.46
CA ALA A 441 27.20 3.18 2.61
C ALA A 441 25.70 3.03 2.94
N VAL A 442 24.84 3.03 1.91
CA VAL A 442 23.40 2.76 2.06
C VAL A 442 23.15 1.33 2.58
N ARG A 443 23.88 0.33 2.06
CA ARG A 443 23.80 -1.07 2.52
C ARG A 443 24.18 -1.20 3.99
N LYS A 444 25.30 -0.60 4.42
CA LYS A 444 25.74 -0.58 5.82
C LYS A 444 24.69 0.09 6.73
N ARG A 445 24.12 1.22 6.31
CA ARG A 445 23.06 1.92 7.04
C ARG A 445 21.76 1.10 7.13
N SER A 446 21.40 0.36 6.07
CA SER A 446 20.23 -0.54 6.05
C SER A 446 20.38 -1.72 7.03
N VAL A 447 21.58 -2.32 7.10
CA VAL A 447 21.87 -3.39 8.06
C VAL A 447 21.79 -2.88 9.50
N GLU A 448 22.34 -1.70 9.79
CA GLU A 448 22.26 -1.09 11.13
C GLU A 448 20.81 -0.72 11.51
N LEU A 449 20.02 -0.15 10.60
CA LEU A 449 18.59 0.11 10.82
C LEU A 449 17.80 -1.19 11.08
N THR A 450 18.07 -2.25 10.33
CA THR A 450 17.45 -3.57 10.55
C THR A 450 17.75 -4.11 11.94
N LYS A 451 19.01 -3.99 12.39
CA LYS A 451 19.45 -4.39 13.74
C LYS A 451 18.78 -3.57 14.84
N GLN A 452 18.63 -2.25 14.65
CA GLN A 452 17.92 -1.39 15.61
C GLN A 452 16.42 -1.72 15.69
N LEU A 453 15.77 -2.00 14.54
CA LEU A 453 14.38 -2.45 14.50
C LEU A 453 14.19 -3.80 15.24
N GLN A 454 15.14 -4.73 15.09
CA GLN A 454 15.14 -6.00 15.82
C GLN A 454 15.23 -5.80 17.33
N GLN A 455 16.18 -4.98 17.81
CA GLN A 455 16.33 -4.67 19.24
C GLN A 455 15.07 -4.01 19.83
N LEU A 456 14.42 -3.11 19.09
CA LEU A 456 13.16 -2.48 19.50
C LEU A 456 11.99 -3.49 19.53
N ALA A 457 11.96 -4.47 18.61
CA ALA A 457 10.97 -5.54 18.61
C ALA A 457 11.14 -6.48 19.81
N GLU A 458 12.36 -6.92 20.10
CA GLU A 458 12.70 -7.74 21.27
C GLU A 458 12.32 -7.01 22.57
N TYR A 459 12.68 -5.73 22.70
CA TYR A 459 12.32 -4.89 23.85
C TYR A 459 10.80 -4.73 24.03
N ARG A 460 10.06 -4.50 22.92
CA ARG A 460 8.58 -4.45 22.93
C ARG A 460 7.97 -5.78 23.40
N GLN A 461 8.49 -6.91 22.92
CA GLN A 461 8.00 -8.24 23.30
C GLN A 461 8.27 -8.54 24.78
N LYS A 462 9.47 -8.19 25.29
CA LYS A 462 9.80 -8.30 26.72
C LYS A 462 8.83 -7.50 27.59
N ASN A 463 8.61 -6.23 27.24
CA ASN A 463 7.70 -5.34 27.98
C ASN A 463 6.24 -5.82 27.94
N LEU A 464 5.79 -6.39 26.82
CA LEU A 464 4.45 -6.97 26.71
C LEU A 464 4.26 -8.16 27.66
N ILE A 465 5.24 -9.08 27.71
CA ILE A 465 5.20 -10.24 28.61
C ILE A 465 5.25 -9.78 30.07
N GLU A 466 6.12 -8.82 30.42
CA GLU A 466 6.17 -8.29 31.79
C GLU A 466 4.87 -7.58 32.19
N LEU A 467 4.27 -6.80 31.29
CA LEU A 467 2.98 -6.15 31.53
C LEU A 467 1.87 -7.18 31.76
N GLN A 468 1.81 -8.25 30.97
CA GLN A 468 0.86 -9.35 31.17
C GLN A 468 1.07 -10.00 32.54
N MET A 469 2.30 -10.28 32.94
CA MET A 469 2.61 -10.85 34.26
C MET A 469 2.18 -9.92 35.41
N ARG A 470 2.38 -8.60 35.28
CA ARG A 470 1.90 -7.60 36.25
C ARG A 470 0.37 -7.50 36.29
N GLN A 471 -0.31 -7.58 35.15
CA GLN A 471 -1.79 -7.62 35.07
C GLN A 471 -2.36 -8.88 35.73
N HIS A 472 -1.74 -10.05 35.51
CA HIS A 472 -2.11 -11.28 36.21
C HIS A 472 -1.91 -11.15 37.72
N ALA A 473 -0.79 -10.56 38.17
CA ALA A 473 -0.55 -10.28 39.58
C ALA A 473 -1.62 -9.33 40.18
N SER A 474 -1.97 -8.24 39.50
CA SER A 474 -3.04 -7.31 39.92
C SER A 474 -4.36 -8.04 40.17
N ARG A 475 -4.79 -8.90 39.23
CA ARG A 475 -6.02 -9.71 39.37
C ARG A 475 -5.97 -10.64 40.59
N TYR A 476 -4.82 -11.19 40.94
CA TYR A 476 -4.69 -11.98 42.18
C TYR A 476 -4.82 -11.09 43.42
N TRP A 477 -4.19 -9.92 43.45
CA TRP A 477 -4.36 -8.96 44.56
C TRP A 477 -5.81 -8.47 44.71
N GLU A 478 -6.51 -8.19 43.60
CA GLU A 478 -7.94 -7.86 43.57
C GLU A 478 -8.81 -9.00 44.12
N GLN A 479 -8.48 -10.26 43.82
CA GLN A 479 -9.17 -11.43 44.39
C GLN A 479 -8.92 -11.59 45.89
N VAL A 480 -7.71 -11.26 46.37
CA VAL A 480 -7.37 -11.26 47.80
C VAL A 480 -8.16 -10.18 48.53
N LEU A 481 -8.16 -8.94 48.02
CA LEU A 481 -8.95 -7.82 48.58
C LEU A 481 -10.45 -8.12 48.60
N ALA A 482 -10.98 -8.79 47.58
CA ALA A 482 -12.37 -9.20 47.53
C ALA A 482 -12.71 -10.46 48.36
N GLY A 483 -11.76 -11.03 49.11
CA GLY A 483 -11.96 -12.25 49.92
C GLY A 483 -12.25 -13.52 49.11
N ARG A 484 -12.05 -13.49 47.79
CA ARG A 484 -12.36 -14.60 46.86
C ARG A 484 -11.14 -15.46 46.50
N TYR A 485 -9.94 -15.04 46.91
CA TYR A 485 -8.71 -15.78 46.63
C TYR A 485 -8.59 -17.03 47.50
N ARG A 486 -8.51 -18.20 46.85
CA ARG A 486 -8.24 -19.49 47.51
C ARG A 486 -6.74 -19.78 47.49
N ARG A 487 -6.13 -19.87 48.67
CA ARG A 487 -4.70 -20.20 48.82
C ARG A 487 -4.43 -21.60 48.26
N ILE A 488 -3.58 -21.70 47.23
CA ILE A 488 -3.28 -22.95 46.53
C ILE A 488 -2.41 -23.88 47.39
N CYS A 489 -1.43 -23.31 48.09
CA CYS A 489 -0.60 -24.01 49.08
C CYS A 489 -1.00 -23.58 50.49
N PRO A 490 -1.59 -24.46 51.33
CA PRO A 490 -2.04 -24.10 52.68
C PRO A 490 -0.90 -24.04 53.71
N THR A 491 0.20 -24.77 53.52
CA THR A 491 1.36 -24.83 54.45
C THR A 491 2.64 -24.26 53.83
N ARG A 492 3.57 -23.75 54.67
CA ARG A 492 4.89 -23.22 54.24
C ARG A 492 5.73 -24.29 53.53
N GLN A 493 5.64 -25.55 53.97
CA GLN A 493 6.30 -26.69 53.32
C GLN A 493 5.70 -27.00 51.93
N ALA A 494 4.36 -27.02 51.79
CA ALA A 494 3.74 -27.22 50.48
C ALA A 494 4.12 -26.10 49.49
N ALA A 495 4.18 -24.85 49.96
CA ALA A 495 4.62 -23.72 49.16
C ALA A 495 6.08 -23.87 48.68
N ARG A 496 7.00 -24.29 49.56
CA ARG A 496 8.40 -24.59 49.18
C ARG A 496 8.48 -25.72 48.14
N SER A 497 7.77 -26.83 48.34
CA SER A 497 7.78 -27.95 47.38
C SER A 497 7.21 -27.60 45.99
N GLU A 498 6.17 -26.77 45.91
CA GLU A 498 5.66 -26.32 44.60
C GLU A 498 6.58 -25.24 44.00
N ARG A 499 7.27 -24.40 44.80
CA ARG A 499 8.32 -23.48 44.31
C ARG A 499 9.46 -24.25 43.62
N GLU A 500 10.04 -25.23 44.31
CA GLU A 500 11.09 -26.12 43.77
C GLU A 500 10.63 -26.80 42.48
N ARG A 501 9.37 -27.25 42.42
CA ARG A 501 8.77 -27.84 41.22
C ARG A 501 8.65 -26.84 40.06
N GLN A 502 8.33 -25.58 40.33
CA GLN A 502 8.28 -24.54 39.30
C GLN A 502 9.69 -24.16 38.81
N ILE A 503 10.68 -24.06 39.71
CA ILE A 503 12.10 -23.88 39.35
C ILE A 503 12.57 -25.06 38.47
N GLY A 504 12.25 -26.29 38.85
CA GLY A 504 12.54 -27.49 38.04
C GLY A 504 11.89 -27.46 36.66
N ARG A 505 10.63 -27.04 36.56
CA ARG A 505 9.94 -26.82 35.27
C ARG A 505 10.62 -25.73 34.44
N MET A 506 11.03 -24.62 35.05
CA MET A 506 11.73 -23.54 34.35
C MET A 506 13.09 -23.97 33.80
N ARG A 507 13.87 -24.74 34.57
CA ARG A 507 15.14 -25.32 34.10
C ARG A 507 14.91 -26.29 32.92
N SER A 508 13.87 -27.13 32.99
CA SER A 508 13.49 -28.00 31.86
C SER A 508 13.02 -27.21 30.63
N MET A 509 12.27 -26.12 30.81
CA MET A 509 11.87 -25.24 29.69
C MET A 509 13.06 -24.51 29.08
N LEU A 510 14.03 -24.04 29.87
CA LEU A 510 15.29 -23.51 29.35
C LEU A 510 16.05 -24.56 28.54
N ALA A 511 16.20 -25.79 29.06
CA ALA A 511 16.87 -26.86 28.32
C ALA A 511 16.18 -27.18 26.98
N VAL A 512 14.84 -27.14 26.92
CA VAL A 512 14.08 -27.26 25.66
C VAL A 512 14.33 -26.07 24.74
N VAL A 513 14.36 -24.83 25.26
CA VAL A 513 14.62 -23.62 24.47
C VAL A 513 16.06 -23.61 23.93
N ASP A 514 17.06 -23.91 24.75
CA ASP A 514 18.47 -24.04 24.32
C ASP A 514 18.64 -25.14 23.27
N ARG A 515 17.95 -26.27 23.45
CA ARG A 515 17.93 -27.36 22.46
C ARG A 515 17.31 -26.91 21.13
N LEU A 516 16.14 -26.27 21.15
CA LEU A 516 15.49 -25.74 19.94
C LEU A 516 16.35 -24.67 19.25
N ILE A 517 17.07 -23.83 20.01
CA ILE A 517 18.02 -22.86 19.48
C ILE A 517 19.22 -23.54 18.80
N SER A 518 19.67 -24.69 19.32
CA SER A 518 20.76 -25.47 18.73
C SER A 518 20.34 -26.29 17.50
N GLU A 519 19.13 -26.87 17.52
CA GLU A 519 18.58 -27.69 16.42
C GLU A 519 18.03 -26.81 15.28
N PHE A 520 17.53 -25.60 15.59
CA PHE A 520 16.93 -24.67 14.62
C PHE A 520 17.48 -23.24 14.77
N PRO A 521 18.68 -22.93 14.21
CA PRO A 521 19.29 -21.60 14.32
C PRO A 521 18.43 -20.44 13.82
N MET A 522 17.48 -20.69 12.90
CA MET A 522 16.57 -19.67 12.40
C MET A 522 15.53 -19.21 13.43
N VAL A 523 15.18 -20.06 14.40
CA VAL A 523 14.21 -19.76 15.48
C VAL A 523 14.90 -19.12 16.71
N LYS A 524 16.23 -18.99 16.66
CA LYS A 524 17.05 -18.38 17.73
C LYS A 524 16.62 -16.97 18.11
N HIS A 525 16.14 -16.19 17.14
CA HIS A 525 15.68 -14.82 17.36
C HIS A 525 14.33 -14.79 18.11
N ASP A 526 13.33 -15.55 17.65
CA ASP A 526 12.01 -15.57 18.30
C ASP A 526 12.05 -16.11 19.74
N LEU A 527 12.97 -17.05 20.01
CA LEU A 527 13.18 -17.63 21.33
C LEU A 527 14.17 -16.85 22.22
N SER A 528 14.87 -15.83 21.69
CA SER A 528 15.86 -15.05 22.46
C SER A 528 15.24 -14.37 23.68
N VAL A 529 14.06 -13.77 23.49
CA VAL A 529 13.29 -13.05 24.52
C VAL A 529 12.77 -14.03 25.59
N VAL A 530 12.25 -15.19 25.17
CA VAL A 530 11.76 -16.23 26.08
C VAL A 530 12.90 -16.78 26.94
N ARG A 531 14.06 -17.03 26.32
CA ARG A 531 15.28 -17.47 27.01
C ARG A 531 15.73 -16.46 28.06
N GLN A 532 15.86 -15.18 27.68
CA GLN A 532 16.26 -14.09 28.60
C GLN A 532 15.31 -13.97 29.80
N ILE A 533 14.00 -14.00 29.57
CA ILE A 533 12.99 -13.90 30.64
C ILE A 533 13.08 -15.10 31.59
N LEU A 534 13.28 -16.31 31.06
CA LEU A 534 13.43 -17.51 31.88
C LEU A 534 14.72 -17.49 32.71
N THR A 535 15.86 -17.03 32.17
CA THR A 535 17.10 -16.86 32.94
C THR A 535 16.96 -15.78 34.01
N GLU A 536 16.45 -14.58 33.67
CA GLU A 536 16.24 -13.49 34.65
C GLU A 536 15.29 -13.89 35.78
N LYS A 537 14.31 -14.76 35.49
CA LYS A 537 13.39 -15.30 36.50
C LYS A 537 14.06 -16.36 37.37
N LEU A 538 14.86 -17.26 36.80
CA LEU A 538 15.62 -18.25 37.56
C LEU A 538 16.62 -17.59 38.50
N GLU A 539 17.39 -16.61 38.02
CA GLU A 539 18.31 -15.81 38.85
C GLU A 539 17.58 -15.12 40.01
N LYS A 540 16.37 -14.59 39.79
CA LYS A 540 15.57 -13.94 40.84
C LYS A 540 15.06 -14.93 41.89
N GLU A 541 14.59 -16.11 41.48
CA GLU A 541 14.16 -17.14 42.43
C GLU A 541 15.35 -17.70 43.23
N GLU A 542 16.46 -18.03 42.56
CA GLU A 542 17.68 -18.55 43.20
C GLU A 542 18.30 -17.56 44.20
N ASN A 543 18.31 -16.26 43.88
CA ASN A 543 18.74 -15.21 44.83
C ASN A 543 17.79 -15.05 46.03
N SER A 544 16.50 -15.33 45.87
CA SER A 544 15.54 -15.26 46.97
C SER A 544 15.54 -16.50 47.87
N ASP A 545 15.81 -17.70 47.32
CA ASP A 545 16.09 -18.89 48.13
C ASP A 545 17.42 -18.74 48.91
N ALA A 546 18.42 -18.05 48.34
CA ALA A 546 19.65 -17.69 49.06
C ALA A 546 19.41 -16.72 50.23
N MET A 547 18.46 -15.77 50.09
CA MET A 547 18.05 -14.89 51.19
C MET A 547 17.25 -15.63 52.27
N GLU A 548 16.25 -16.45 51.89
CA GLU A 548 15.46 -17.24 52.85
C GLU A 548 16.29 -18.25 53.65
N SER A 549 17.31 -18.85 53.02
CA SER A 549 18.23 -19.79 53.68
C SER A 549 19.29 -19.12 54.55
N GLN A 550 19.47 -17.80 54.44
CA GLN A 550 20.23 -17.00 55.42
C GLN A 550 19.36 -16.65 56.63
N THR A 551 18.08 -16.29 56.43
CA THR A 551 17.16 -15.97 57.54
C THR A 551 16.83 -17.20 58.39
N ASP A 552 16.59 -18.36 57.76
CA ASP A 552 16.36 -19.65 58.46
C ASP A 552 17.65 -20.20 59.15
N ARG A 553 18.77 -19.46 59.14
CA ARG A 553 20.02 -19.76 59.90
C ARG A 553 20.32 -18.76 61.03
N THR A 554 19.52 -17.71 61.15
CA THR A 554 19.65 -16.67 62.19
C THR A 554 18.52 -16.69 63.21
N GLU A 555 17.53 -17.58 63.03
CA GLU A 555 16.56 -18.04 64.04
C GLU A 555 16.99 -19.41 64.59
#